data_AF-A0A4R0G720-F1
#
_entry.id   AF-A0A4R0G720-F1
#
_cell.length_a   1.000
_cell.length_b   1.000
_cell.length_c   1.000
_cell.angle_alpha   90.00
_cell.angle_beta   90.00
_cell.angle_gamma   90.00
#
_symmetry.space_group_name_H-M   'P 1'
#
loop_
_entity.id
_entity.type
_entity.pdbx_description
1 polymer ?
#
loop_
_entity_poly.entity_id
_entity_poly.type
_entity_poly.pdbx_seq_one_letter_code
_entity_poly.pdbx_strand_id
1 'polypeptide(L)'
;MGGLPPRSPGGGDRGTGQRPHPAAPSTAPRCAGRRPSSASERSSCGQLVADALCPFRFTHRVPPQHRDPHREHGHLTWRSRRCPVGGGGGGDAQRLPRPLQLSRHHRSTRRTRPSGHPPGDWRPCRPGPYTGSRRDNHLQPRPGQRPRCRPHDLRNSSPYRSATRSRKERPLTGTGETPPLAAVRVPADRLVEYVTACYLQRGLPVAAARTVAQMQVDTDRRGVLSHGTRKVASYLAKLADGSLNPRPRIRAVEGAGVCLRLDADRAVGPWAAAVAVRRAVRLAAVGGAAVVAAVRCGHIGAAGSSALLGAQAGMVTIVLGQTGSASVAPHGTNLAVLGTIPLAIATPNSDRPPVLVDCATASTSWGTLARTYRDADRPLPEGWAYDGNGDPTQDPHQAAVLRTLGEKGSALAAVAAVLVGPLTGASALPSTEGRGLLTITVSPAVLGVAGQFGDKVEQLAEAIRTARPAPGSYGARMPGDRAWAAVAETERDGIGLDPAHLESLLDAGRGQGVDLRLLTDHLIGTT
;
A
#
# COMPACT_ATOMS: atom_id res chain seq x y z
N MET A 1 -3.96 -33.81 -56.04
CA MET A 1 -4.42 -34.88 -55.13
C MET A 1 -5.24 -34.21 -54.03
N GLY A 2 -6.57 -34.18 -53.97
CA GLY A 2 -7.61 -34.98 -54.61
C GLY A 2 -8.17 -36.02 -53.64
N GLY A 3 -9.32 -35.72 -53.01
CA GLY A 3 -10.34 -36.73 -52.69
C GLY A 3 -10.43 -37.27 -51.26
N LEU A 4 -11.57 -36.95 -50.62
CA LEU A 4 -12.18 -37.62 -49.46
C LEU A 4 -12.89 -38.94 -49.92
N PRO A 5 -13.52 -39.75 -49.03
CA PRO A 5 -13.32 -41.20 -48.82
C PRO A 5 -14.37 -42.10 -49.52
N PRO A 6 -14.48 -43.39 -49.14
CA PRO A 6 -15.82 -43.93 -48.89
C PRO A 6 -15.96 -44.86 -47.66
N ARG A 7 -17.24 -45.14 -47.38
CA ARG A 7 -17.91 -45.75 -46.23
C ARG A 7 -18.15 -47.27 -46.32
N SER A 8 -18.34 -47.89 -45.13
CA SER A 8 -19.29 -48.99 -44.77
C SER A 8 -18.99 -50.45 -45.24
N PRO A 9 -19.70 -51.51 -44.76
CA PRO A 9 -20.61 -51.70 -43.60
C PRO A 9 -20.41 -53.02 -42.79
N GLY A 10 -21.19 -53.22 -41.72
CA GLY A 10 -21.51 -54.52 -41.09
C GLY A 10 -21.87 -54.32 -39.62
N GLY A 11 -23.12 -54.38 -39.16
CA GLY A 11 -24.07 -55.50 -39.21
C GLY A 11 -24.12 -56.10 -37.79
N GLY A 12 -25.12 -55.76 -36.96
CA GLY A 12 -26.25 -56.66 -36.61
C GLY A 12 -25.83 -57.67 -35.51
N ASP A 13 -26.56 -57.99 -34.45
CA ASP A 13 -27.98 -57.84 -34.16
C ASP A 13 -28.23 -58.29 -32.68
N ARG A 14 -29.34 -57.79 -32.09
CA ARG A 14 -30.25 -58.36 -31.04
C ARG A 14 -29.68 -59.12 -29.82
N GLY A 15 -30.22 -59.01 -28.60
CA GLY A 15 -31.48 -58.48 -28.03
C GLY A 15 -31.54 -59.04 -26.58
N THR A 16 -32.17 -58.44 -25.57
CA THR A 16 -33.61 -58.42 -25.27
C THR A 16 -33.68 -58.11 -23.75
N GLY A 17 -34.38 -57.06 -23.33
CA GLY A 17 -35.64 -57.17 -22.56
C GLY A 17 -35.39 -56.82 -21.09
N GLN A 18 -36.25 -56.18 -20.31
CA GLN A 18 -37.54 -55.49 -20.48
C GLN A 18 -37.70 -54.63 -19.20
N ARG A 19 -38.34 -53.45 -19.28
CA ARG A 19 -38.90 -52.74 -18.10
C ARG A 19 -40.20 -53.43 -17.64
N PRO A 20 -40.76 -53.05 -16.49
CA PRO A 20 -41.88 -52.10 -16.60
C PRO A 20 -41.93 -50.96 -15.55
N HIS A 21 -42.65 -49.91 -15.95
CA HIS A 21 -43.10 -48.66 -15.28
C HIS A 21 -44.29 -48.91 -14.30
N PRO A 22 -45.08 -47.90 -13.83
CA PRO A 22 -44.85 -46.55 -13.25
C PRO A 22 -45.73 -46.30 -11.97
N ALA A 23 -45.66 -45.11 -11.33
CA ALA A 23 -46.84 -44.34 -10.82
C ALA A 23 -46.45 -43.12 -9.93
N ALA A 24 -47.19 -42.02 -10.09
CA ALA A 24 -47.42 -40.91 -9.15
C ALA A 24 -48.98 -40.78 -8.98
N PRO A 25 -49.61 -39.86 -8.20
CA PRO A 25 -49.15 -38.82 -7.25
C PRO A 25 -50.01 -38.75 -5.92
N SER A 26 -50.02 -37.59 -5.24
CA SER A 26 -50.88 -37.12 -4.10
C SER A 26 -50.24 -37.23 -2.71
N THR A 27 -50.44 -36.36 -1.70
CA THR A 27 -51.35 -35.24 -1.38
C THR A 27 -50.71 -34.39 -0.26
N ALA A 28 -51.10 -33.11 -0.15
CA ALA A 28 -50.77 -32.22 0.98
C ALA A 28 -51.67 -32.48 2.21
N PRO A 29 -51.40 -31.82 3.36
CA PRO A 29 -52.33 -30.76 3.74
C PRO A 29 -51.69 -29.46 4.23
N ARG A 30 -52.45 -28.37 4.03
CA ARG A 30 -52.29 -27.02 4.59
C ARG A 30 -52.83 -26.95 6.02
N CYS A 31 -52.29 -26.04 6.84
CA CYS A 31 -53.00 -25.08 7.71
C CYS A 31 -51.92 -24.11 8.28
N ALA A 32 -51.79 -22.87 7.79
CA ALA A 32 -52.60 -21.68 8.03
C ALA A 32 -52.29 -20.96 9.37
N GLY A 33 -51.63 -19.79 9.26
CA GLY A 33 -52.02 -18.57 9.97
C GLY A 33 -51.28 -18.18 11.25
N ARG A 34 -50.37 -17.19 11.15
CA ARG A 34 -50.51 -15.82 11.75
C ARG A 34 -49.14 -15.09 11.77
N ARG A 35 -49.06 -13.97 11.04
CA ARG A 35 -48.34 -12.73 11.44
C ARG A 35 -49.30 -11.91 12.35
N PRO A 36 -48.89 -10.93 13.16
CA PRO A 36 -47.81 -9.92 12.97
C PRO A 36 -46.91 -9.79 14.23
N SER A 37 -45.93 -8.91 14.45
CA SER A 37 -45.47 -7.61 13.92
C SER A 37 -44.08 -7.31 14.53
N SER A 38 -43.25 -6.55 13.79
CA SER A 38 -42.24 -5.56 14.24
C SER A 38 -41.35 -5.80 15.48
N ALA A 39 -40.03 -5.92 15.27
CA ALA A 39 -39.01 -5.08 15.98
C ALA A 39 -37.56 -5.45 15.56
N SER A 40 -36.87 -4.43 15.00
CA SER A 40 -35.42 -4.20 14.95
C SER A 40 -34.47 -5.36 14.65
N GLU A 41 -34.00 -5.39 13.40
CA GLU A 41 -32.77 -6.06 12.99
C GLU A 41 -31.56 -5.44 13.69
N ARG A 42 -30.93 -6.18 14.60
CA ARG A 42 -29.52 -5.96 14.98
C ARG A 42 -28.68 -6.84 14.07
N SER A 43 -27.77 -6.20 13.34
CA SER A 43 -26.82 -6.86 12.46
C SER A 43 -25.92 -7.82 13.25
N SER A 44 -25.87 -9.06 12.79
CA SER A 44 -24.90 -10.05 13.23
C SER A 44 -23.53 -9.73 12.63
N CYS A 45 -22.81 -8.81 13.26
CA CYS A 45 -21.38 -8.58 13.04
C CYS A 45 -20.71 -8.57 14.42
N GLY A 46 -20.62 -9.75 15.05
CA GLY A 46 -20.20 -9.84 16.44
C GLY A 46 -20.03 -11.26 16.98
N GLN A 47 -19.66 -12.24 16.15
CA GLN A 47 -19.39 -13.60 16.63
C GLN A 47 -18.41 -14.36 15.72
N LEU A 48 -17.20 -13.82 15.55
CA LEU A 48 -16.03 -14.58 15.05
C LEU A 48 -14.73 -14.13 15.74
N VAL A 49 -14.80 -13.84 17.05
CA VAL A 49 -13.62 -13.63 17.91
C VAL A 49 -13.78 -14.47 19.18
N ALA A 50 -13.84 -15.78 19.01
CA ALA A 50 -13.55 -16.76 20.05
C ALA A 50 -13.38 -18.10 19.35
N ASP A 51 -12.14 -18.59 19.34
CA ASP A 51 -11.70 -19.99 19.19
C ASP A 51 -10.46 -20.11 18.31
N ALA A 52 -9.31 -20.11 18.99
CA ALA A 52 -8.07 -20.84 18.68
C ALA A 52 -6.89 -20.20 19.44
N LEU A 53 -6.94 -20.26 20.77
CA LEU A 53 -5.73 -20.12 21.58
C LEU A 53 -4.93 -21.41 21.45
N CYS A 54 -3.86 -21.39 20.66
CA CYS A 54 -2.85 -22.44 20.68
C CYS A 54 -1.47 -21.80 20.94
N PRO A 55 -0.71 -22.27 21.97
CA PRO A 55 0.58 -21.69 22.29
C PRO A 55 1.68 -22.38 21.48
N PHE A 56 2.40 -21.63 20.63
CA PHE A 56 3.66 -22.12 20.06
C PHE A 56 4.80 -21.86 21.04
N ARG A 57 5.39 -22.95 21.56
CA ARG A 57 6.65 -22.96 22.31
C ARG A 57 7.83 -22.78 21.34
N PHE A 58 8.68 -21.80 21.59
CA PHE A 58 10.01 -21.72 20.99
C PHE A 58 10.90 -22.79 21.62
N THR A 59 11.45 -23.70 20.81
CA THR A 59 12.57 -24.55 21.22
C THR A 59 13.86 -23.90 20.70
N HIS A 60 14.65 -23.33 21.61
CA HIS A 60 16.03 -22.95 21.29
C HIS A 60 16.86 -24.22 21.13
N ARG A 61 17.31 -24.51 19.90
CA ARG A 61 18.43 -25.43 19.66
C ARG A 61 19.71 -24.62 19.73
N VAL A 62 20.45 -24.80 20.82
CA VAL A 62 21.87 -24.42 20.93
C VAL A 62 22.70 -25.55 20.31
N PRO A 63 23.68 -25.28 19.43
CA PRO A 63 24.57 -26.32 18.89
C PRO A 63 25.61 -26.75 19.96
N PRO A 64 26.09 -28.00 19.94
CA PRO A 64 26.96 -28.53 20.99
C PRO A 64 28.38 -27.97 20.88
N GLN A 65 28.92 -27.50 22.00
CA GLN A 65 30.33 -27.18 22.17
C GLN A 65 31.13 -28.42 22.55
N HIS A 66 32.38 -28.45 22.06
CA HIS A 66 33.44 -29.40 22.41
C HIS A 66 33.57 -29.58 23.93
N ARG A 67 33.71 -30.84 24.37
CA ARG A 67 34.13 -31.20 25.72
C ARG A 67 35.65 -31.16 25.82
N ASP A 68 36.15 -30.51 26.85
CA ASP A 68 37.42 -30.84 27.51
C ASP A 68 37.12 -30.94 29.02
N PRO A 69 37.54 -31.99 29.75
CA PRO A 69 37.09 -32.25 31.11
C PRO A 69 38.16 -31.88 32.14
N HIS A 70 37.84 -31.08 33.16
CA HIS A 70 38.45 -31.25 34.49
C HIS A 70 37.62 -30.58 35.60
N ARG A 71 37.32 -31.41 36.61
CA ARG A 71 37.14 -31.15 38.05
C ARG A 71 35.87 -30.44 38.53
N GLU A 72 34.97 -31.20 39.17
CA GLU A 72 34.85 -31.45 40.64
C GLU A 72 34.00 -30.34 41.28
N HIS A 73 32.71 -30.59 41.52
CA HIS A 73 32.11 -31.17 42.74
C HIS A 73 31.38 -30.08 43.54
N GLY A 74 30.09 -30.31 43.79
CA GLY A 74 29.24 -29.41 44.55
C GLY A 74 27.77 -29.75 44.39
N HIS A 75 27.38 -30.93 44.87
CA HIS A 75 25.98 -31.29 45.08
C HIS A 75 25.30 -30.28 46.01
N LEU A 76 24.07 -29.88 45.71
CA LEU A 76 22.90 -30.10 46.58
C LEU A 76 21.61 -29.54 45.94
N THR A 77 20.71 -30.48 45.70
CA THR A 77 19.24 -30.38 45.56
C THR A 77 18.58 -29.69 46.77
N TRP A 78 17.32 -29.20 46.84
CA TRP A 78 16.03 -29.53 46.21
C TRP A 78 15.00 -28.44 46.67
N ARG A 79 13.85 -28.32 45.97
CA ARG A 79 12.48 -27.98 46.49
C ARG A 79 12.24 -26.52 46.91
N SER A 80 11.48 -25.70 46.19
CA SER A 80 10.01 -25.68 45.96
C SER A 80 9.13 -25.67 47.23
N ARG A 81 8.51 -24.50 47.50
CA ARG A 81 7.17 -24.23 48.10
C ARG A 81 7.01 -22.70 48.19
N ARG A 82 6.16 -22.10 47.34
CA ARG A 82 4.75 -21.69 47.60
C ARG A 82 4.55 -20.82 48.83
N CYS A 83 4.05 -19.60 48.55
CA CYS A 83 3.50 -18.61 49.47
C CYS A 83 2.38 -19.15 50.36
N PRO A 84 2.10 -18.43 51.46
CA PRO A 84 0.75 -18.18 51.92
C PRO A 84 0.35 -16.70 51.78
N VAL A 85 -0.97 -16.52 51.74
CA VAL A 85 -1.73 -15.27 51.58
C VAL A 85 -2.15 -14.74 52.97
N GLY A 86 -2.35 -13.42 53.07
CA GLY A 86 -3.08 -12.71 54.12
C GLY A 86 -2.20 -11.69 54.83
N GLY A 87 -2.58 -10.44 55.07
CA GLY A 87 -3.81 -9.67 54.90
C GLY A 87 -3.67 -8.40 55.75
N GLY A 88 -4.30 -7.29 55.34
CA GLY A 88 -4.66 -6.17 56.23
C GLY A 88 -3.67 -5.01 56.41
N GLY A 89 -4.07 -3.84 55.89
CA GLY A 89 -4.20 -2.61 56.69
C GLY A 89 -2.99 -1.67 56.83
N GLY A 90 -3.27 -0.37 56.66
CA GLY A 90 -2.54 0.72 57.31
C GLY A 90 -1.49 1.41 56.45
N GLY A 91 -1.75 2.68 56.10
CA GLY A 91 -0.81 3.52 55.39
C GLY A 91 0.39 3.92 56.25
N ASP A 92 1.48 4.29 55.58
CA ASP A 92 2.20 5.51 55.91
C ASP A 92 3.14 5.89 54.78
N ALA A 93 3.20 7.20 54.54
CA ALA A 93 4.16 7.83 53.66
C ALA A 93 5.56 7.77 54.30
N GLN A 94 6.61 7.53 53.51
CA GLN A 94 7.79 8.38 53.39
C GLN A 94 9.01 7.67 52.75
N ARG A 95 9.77 8.50 52.00
CA ARG A 95 11.21 8.44 51.68
C ARG A 95 11.71 7.57 50.52
N LEU A 96 11.82 8.25 49.39
CA LEU A 96 12.85 8.06 48.36
C LEU A 96 14.27 8.29 48.92
N PRO A 97 15.31 7.69 48.31
CA PRO A 97 16.61 8.34 48.18
C PRO A 97 16.92 8.71 46.72
N ARG A 98 17.50 9.91 46.58
CA ARG A 98 18.01 10.55 45.35
C ARG A 98 19.39 10.00 44.92
N PRO A 99 19.84 10.29 43.68
CA PRO A 99 20.95 9.59 43.03
C PRO A 99 22.33 10.19 43.33
N LEU A 100 23.38 9.36 43.25
CA LEU A 100 24.79 9.78 43.30
C LEU A 100 25.30 10.19 41.92
N GLN A 101 25.82 11.41 41.83
CA GLN A 101 26.56 11.96 40.69
C GLN A 101 28.07 11.69 40.80
N LEU A 102 28.64 11.34 39.64
CA LEU A 102 29.93 11.75 39.05
C LEU A 102 31.19 11.86 39.91
N SER A 103 32.24 11.17 39.46
CA SER A 103 33.62 11.65 39.57
C SER A 103 34.40 11.32 38.30
N ARG A 104 34.81 12.36 37.57
CA ARG A 104 35.79 12.32 36.48
C ARG A 104 37.19 12.24 37.09
N HIS A 105 38.04 11.34 36.61
CA HIS A 105 39.50 11.48 36.73
C HIS A 105 40.18 11.20 35.39
N HIS A 106 40.79 12.25 34.84
CA HIS A 106 41.88 12.18 33.88
C HIS A 106 43.14 11.65 34.57
N ARG A 107 43.85 10.72 33.93
CA ARG A 107 45.32 10.66 33.99
C ARG A 107 45.87 10.08 32.70
N SER A 108 46.80 10.83 32.12
CA SER A 108 47.67 10.47 31.00
C SER A 108 48.93 9.78 31.54
N THR A 109 49.43 8.76 30.83
CA THR A 109 50.85 8.42 30.80
C THR A 109 51.21 7.73 29.47
N ARG A 110 52.31 8.20 28.87
CA ARG A 110 52.95 7.75 27.62
C ARG A 110 53.86 6.52 27.82
N ARG A 111 54.26 5.95 26.66
CA ARG A 111 55.37 4.99 26.33
C ARG A 111 54.89 3.54 26.21
N THR A 112 55.22 2.73 25.19
CA THR A 112 56.30 2.73 24.17
C THR A 112 55.94 1.77 23.01
N ARG A 113 56.46 2.01 21.79
CA ARG A 113 56.46 1.10 20.62
C ARG A 113 57.63 0.09 20.69
N PRO A 114 57.57 -1.03 19.94
CA PRO A 114 58.40 -1.20 18.73
C PRO A 114 57.57 -1.81 17.54
N SER A 115 57.52 -1.19 16.35
CA SER A 115 58.38 -1.36 15.15
C SER A 115 58.32 -2.74 14.46
N GLY A 116 57.77 -2.76 13.24
CA GLY A 116 57.88 -3.84 12.27
C GLY A 116 56.97 -3.62 11.04
N HIS A 117 57.49 -2.99 9.99
CA HIS A 117 56.92 -2.95 8.62
C HIS A 117 57.88 -3.69 7.67
N PRO A 118 57.40 -4.17 6.51
CA PRO A 118 57.53 -3.34 5.31
C PRO A 118 56.21 -3.21 4.49
N PRO A 119 56.07 -2.15 3.66
CA PRO A 119 54.84 -1.82 2.95
C PRO A 119 54.86 -2.30 1.48
N GLY A 120 53.68 -2.68 0.98
CA GLY A 120 53.39 -2.88 -0.45
C GLY A 120 52.68 -1.68 -1.06
N ASP A 121 53.08 -1.34 -2.28
CA ASP A 121 52.80 -0.14 -3.05
C ASP A 121 51.32 0.22 -3.26
N TRP A 122 50.98 1.49 -2.98
CA TRP A 122 49.86 2.20 -3.60
C TRP A 122 50.32 3.61 -3.99
N ARG A 123 50.46 3.84 -5.31
CA ARG A 123 50.75 5.15 -5.90
C ARG A 123 49.47 5.98 -5.99
N PRO A 124 49.48 7.27 -5.59
CA PRO A 124 48.46 8.24 -6.00
C PRO A 124 48.89 8.94 -7.30
N CYS A 125 48.00 8.95 -8.30
CA CYS A 125 48.16 9.71 -9.54
C CYS A 125 48.19 11.22 -9.26
N ARG A 126 49.25 11.88 -9.73
CA ARG A 126 49.35 13.35 -9.85
C ARG A 126 48.71 13.79 -11.18
N PRO A 127 48.00 14.94 -11.24
CA PRO A 127 47.73 15.62 -12.50
C PRO A 127 48.95 16.46 -12.93
N GLY A 128 49.37 16.31 -14.19
CA GLY A 128 50.36 17.15 -14.85
C GLY A 128 49.72 18.36 -15.58
N PRO A 129 50.53 19.35 -15.99
CA PRO A 129 50.09 20.73 -16.21
C PRO A 129 49.83 21.06 -17.68
N TYR A 130 48.95 22.03 -17.94
CA TYR A 130 49.01 22.84 -19.17
C TYR A 130 48.70 24.31 -18.87
N THR A 131 49.39 25.15 -19.63
CA THR A 131 49.81 26.53 -19.36
C THR A 131 48.95 27.59 -20.06
N GLY A 132 48.88 28.79 -19.45
CA GLY A 132 48.60 30.09 -20.09
C GLY A 132 47.11 30.40 -20.31
N SER A 133 46.56 31.57 -20.00
CA SER A 133 47.16 32.91 -19.89
C SER A 133 46.37 33.79 -18.89
N ARG A 134 47.08 34.76 -18.32
CA ARG A 134 46.64 35.77 -17.35
C ARG A 134 45.64 36.76 -17.95
N ARG A 135 44.70 37.23 -17.13
CA ARG A 135 44.52 38.67 -16.85
C ARG A 135 43.77 38.87 -15.53
N ASP A 136 44.43 39.58 -14.63
CA ASP A 136 43.91 40.11 -13.38
C ASP A 136 42.82 41.16 -13.63
N ASN A 137 41.78 41.18 -12.80
CA ASN A 137 41.35 42.40 -12.14
C ASN A 137 40.45 42.09 -10.95
N HIS A 138 41.00 42.33 -9.77
CA HIS A 138 40.27 42.56 -8.52
C HIS A 138 39.49 43.87 -8.63
N LEU A 139 38.22 43.87 -8.20
CA LEU A 139 37.58 45.04 -7.58
C LEU A 139 36.36 44.56 -6.77
N GLN A 140 36.48 44.62 -5.45
CA GLN A 140 35.37 44.51 -4.50
C GLN A 140 34.60 45.85 -4.44
N PRO A 141 33.28 45.87 -4.19
CA PRO A 141 32.62 47.03 -3.62
C PRO A 141 32.24 46.81 -2.15
N ARG A 142 32.57 47.80 -1.32
CA ARG A 142 32.07 47.99 0.06
C ARG A 142 30.84 48.93 0.08
N PRO A 143 30.06 48.96 1.18
CA PRO A 143 28.64 49.32 1.16
C PRO A 143 28.34 50.78 1.51
N GLY A 144 27.16 51.25 1.11
CA GLY A 144 26.50 52.41 1.70
C GLY A 144 25.77 53.29 0.70
N GLN A 145 24.44 53.38 0.86
CA GLN A 145 23.62 54.61 0.93
C GLN A 145 22.19 54.38 0.41
N ARG A 146 21.21 54.54 1.31
CA ARG A 146 19.78 54.77 1.02
C ARG A 146 19.55 56.27 0.81
N PRO A 147 18.59 56.68 -0.03
CA PRO A 147 17.39 57.40 0.49
C PRO A 147 16.14 57.10 -0.38
N ARG A 148 14.88 57.42 -0.07
CA ARG A 148 14.09 57.92 1.06
C ARG A 148 12.63 57.63 0.66
N CYS A 149 11.81 57.15 1.58
CA CYS A 149 10.35 57.13 1.44
C CYS A 149 9.78 58.50 1.86
N ARG A 150 8.70 58.98 1.21
CA ARG A 150 7.66 59.82 1.82
C ARG A 150 6.30 59.67 1.11
N PRO A 151 5.18 59.97 1.80
CA PRO A 151 3.88 59.30 1.64
C PRO A 151 2.76 60.22 1.13
N HIS A 152 1.67 59.64 0.62
CA HIS A 152 0.32 60.22 0.47
C HIS A 152 -0.61 59.04 0.13
N ASP A 153 -1.87 58.91 0.53
CA ASP A 153 -2.72 59.58 1.50
C ASP A 153 -3.95 58.66 1.65
N LEU A 154 -4.48 58.52 2.87
CA LEU A 154 -5.75 57.85 3.11
C LEU A 154 -6.88 58.79 2.73
N ARG A 155 -7.85 58.35 1.92
CA ARG A 155 -9.24 58.81 2.04
C ARG A 155 -10.24 57.81 1.48
N ASN A 156 -11.21 57.56 2.34
CA ASN A 156 -12.34 56.66 2.24
C ASN A 156 -13.51 57.41 1.57
N SER A 157 -14.14 56.83 0.55
CA SER A 157 -15.51 57.19 0.15
C SER A 157 -16.11 56.15 -0.82
N SER A 158 -16.85 55.20 -0.24
CA SER A 158 -18.11 54.67 -0.83
C SER A 158 -19.15 55.80 -0.80
N PRO A 159 -20.21 55.90 -1.65
CA PRO A 159 -20.95 54.80 -2.28
C PRO A 159 -21.51 55.06 -3.71
N TYR A 160 -21.68 54.01 -4.53
CA TYR A 160 -22.91 53.85 -5.32
C TYR A 160 -23.05 52.44 -5.93
N ARG A 161 -24.25 51.90 -5.81
CA ARG A 161 -24.72 50.68 -6.45
C ARG A 161 -24.93 50.91 -7.95
N SER A 162 -24.51 49.98 -8.78
CA SER A 162 -25.34 49.57 -9.92
C SER A 162 -25.22 48.05 -10.10
N ALA A 163 -26.36 47.41 -9.93
CA ALA A 163 -26.56 46.02 -10.33
C ALA A 163 -26.55 45.95 -11.85
N THR A 164 -25.92 44.93 -12.43
CA THR A 164 -26.53 44.19 -13.54
C THR A 164 -25.84 42.84 -13.74
N ARG A 165 -26.66 41.79 -13.60
CA ARG A 165 -26.57 40.48 -14.26
C ARG A 165 -25.34 39.60 -13.97
N SER A 166 -25.48 38.84 -12.89
CA SER A 166 -25.31 37.38 -12.85
C SER A 166 -25.11 36.73 -14.22
N ARG A 167 -23.86 36.50 -14.59
CA ARG A 167 -23.49 35.31 -15.35
C ARG A 167 -23.07 34.29 -14.30
N LYS A 168 -23.96 33.35 -13.99
CA LYS A 168 -23.62 32.13 -13.25
C LYS A 168 -22.58 31.39 -14.09
N GLU A 169 -21.30 31.68 -13.87
CA GLU A 169 -20.26 30.77 -14.31
C GLU A 169 -20.42 29.50 -13.47
N ARG A 170 -20.69 28.40 -14.16
CA ARG A 170 -20.80 27.06 -13.57
C ARG A 170 -19.50 26.78 -12.81
N PRO A 171 -19.56 26.02 -11.71
CA PRO A 171 -18.34 25.58 -11.04
C PRO A 171 -17.49 24.83 -12.06
N LEU A 172 -16.26 25.29 -12.28
CA LEU A 172 -15.23 24.47 -12.93
C LEU A 172 -14.94 23.32 -11.97
N THR A 173 -15.67 22.23 -12.15
CA THR A 173 -15.33 20.92 -11.60
C THR A 173 -13.88 20.66 -11.96
N GLY A 174 -13.01 20.54 -10.95
CA GLY A 174 -11.59 20.27 -11.14
C GLY A 174 -11.43 19.01 -11.98
N THR A 175 -11.09 19.20 -13.25
CA THR A 175 -10.86 18.22 -14.33
C THR A 175 -11.36 16.82 -13.99
N GLY A 176 -12.69 16.69 -14.01
CA GLY A 176 -13.33 15.40 -14.25
C GLY A 176 -12.86 14.90 -15.62
N GLU A 177 -12.50 13.63 -15.66
CA GLU A 177 -12.25 12.87 -16.88
C GLU A 177 -13.31 13.23 -17.93
N THR A 178 -12.90 13.71 -19.10
CA THR A 178 -13.81 13.77 -20.26
C THR A 178 -14.11 12.32 -20.62
N PRO A 179 -15.37 11.83 -20.55
CA PRO A 179 -15.61 10.41 -20.76
C PRO A 179 -15.45 10.09 -22.26
N PRO A 180 -14.49 9.22 -22.65
CA PRO A 180 -14.59 8.57 -23.95
C PRO A 180 -15.80 7.61 -23.90
N LEU A 181 -16.43 7.34 -25.07
CA LEU A 181 -17.53 6.38 -25.31
C LEU A 181 -18.16 5.77 -24.03
N ALA A 182 -19.37 6.24 -23.70
CA ALA A 182 -20.09 6.01 -22.42
C ALA A 182 -19.57 4.82 -21.60
N ALA A 183 -18.82 5.12 -20.54
CA ALA A 183 -18.31 4.12 -19.61
C ALA A 183 -19.46 3.25 -19.07
N VAL A 184 -19.29 1.94 -19.14
CA VAL A 184 -20.23 0.98 -18.59
C VAL A 184 -20.15 1.03 -17.08
N ARG A 185 -21.29 1.16 -16.39
CA ARG A 185 -21.36 1.20 -14.93
C ARG A 185 -21.64 -0.18 -14.36
N VAL A 186 -20.74 -0.64 -13.49
CA VAL A 186 -20.82 -1.97 -12.89
C VAL A 186 -20.93 -1.86 -11.36
N PRO A 187 -21.93 -2.50 -10.72
CA PRO A 187 -21.99 -2.60 -9.27
C PRO A 187 -20.74 -3.24 -8.66
N ALA A 188 -20.25 -2.70 -7.55
CA ALA A 188 -18.98 -3.14 -6.95
C ALA A 188 -19.01 -4.60 -6.51
N ASP A 189 -20.11 -5.07 -5.94
CA ASP A 189 -20.33 -6.46 -5.53
C ASP A 189 -20.22 -7.43 -6.70
N ARG A 190 -20.85 -7.12 -7.84
CA ARG A 190 -20.75 -7.91 -9.07
C ARG A 190 -19.32 -7.99 -9.59
N LEU A 191 -18.62 -6.86 -9.58
CA LEU A 191 -17.22 -6.83 -9.99
C LEU A 191 -16.33 -7.66 -9.05
N VAL A 192 -16.59 -7.65 -7.74
CA VAL A 192 -15.88 -8.50 -6.77
C VAL A 192 -16.16 -9.98 -7.03
N GLU A 193 -17.41 -10.36 -7.27
CA GLU A 193 -17.81 -11.74 -7.58
C GLU A 193 -17.09 -12.25 -8.83
N TYR A 194 -17.14 -11.48 -9.93
CA TYR A 194 -16.52 -11.82 -11.20
C TYR A 194 -14.99 -11.96 -11.08
N VAL A 195 -14.33 -10.98 -10.47
CA VAL A 195 -12.86 -10.98 -10.31
C VAL A 195 -12.42 -12.10 -9.36
N THR A 196 -13.20 -12.40 -8.31
CA THR A 196 -12.96 -13.55 -7.44
C THR A 196 -12.99 -14.85 -8.25
N ALA A 197 -14.02 -15.05 -9.08
CA ALA A 197 -14.14 -16.25 -9.92
C ALA A 197 -12.93 -16.42 -10.85
N CYS A 198 -12.45 -15.34 -11.47
CA CYS A 198 -11.25 -15.36 -12.31
C CYS A 198 -10.02 -15.90 -11.56
N TYR A 199 -9.78 -15.45 -10.32
CA TYR A 199 -8.65 -15.93 -9.52
C TYR A 199 -8.80 -17.35 -9.01
N LEU A 200 -10.03 -17.78 -8.68
CA LEU A 200 -10.31 -19.16 -8.28
C LEU A 200 -9.94 -20.16 -9.37
N GLN A 201 -10.23 -19.83 -10.64
CA GLN A 201 -9.87 -20.68 -11.79
C GLN A 201 -8.35 -20.81 -11.97
N ARG A 202 -7.56 -19.83 -11.51
CA ARG A 202 -6.09 -19.92 -11.43
C ARG A 202 -5.58 -20.60 -10.16
N GLY A 203 -6.46 -21.20 -9.36
CA GLY A 203 -6.09 -22.04 -8.23
C GLY A 203 -5.78 -21.29 -6.93
N LEU A 204 -6.10 -19.98 -6.85
CA LEU A 204 -6.00 -19.24 -5.60
C LEU A 204 -6.95 -19.81 -4.54
N PRO A 205 -6.53 -19.93 -3.28
CA PRO A 205 -7.45 -20.21 -2.17
C PRO A 205 -8.54 -19.15 -2.09
N VAL A 206 -9.76 -19.56 -1.70
CA VAL A 206 -10.95 -18.68 -1.64
C VAL A 206 -10.69 -17.38 -0.87
N ALA A 207 -10.04 -17.47 0.29
CA ALA A 207 -9.70 -16.30 1.10
C ALA A 207 -8.75 -15.33 0.38
N ALA A 208 -7.79 -15.85 -0.39
CA ALA A 208 -6.85 -15.05 -1.16
C ALA A 208 -7.55 -14.41 -2.37
N ALA A 209 -8.31 -15.20 -3.15
CA ALA A 209 -9.05 -14.72 -4.31
C ALA A 209 -10.01 -13.57 -3.95
N ARG A 210 -10.82 -13.75 -2.90
CA ARG A 210 -11.74 -12.71 -2.41
C ARG A 210 -11.02 -11.47 -1.91
N THR A 211 -9.94 -11.63 -1.13
CA THR A 211 -9.18 -10.49 -0.61
C THR A 211 -8.56 -9.67 -1.74
N VAL A 212 -7.95 -10.33 -2.73
CA VAL A 212 -7.35 -9.64 -3.90
C VAL A 212 -8.43 -8.92 -4.71
N ALA A 213 -9.54 -9.59 -5.01
CA ALA A 213 -10.66 -9.01 -5.75
C ALA A 213 -11.23 -7.78 -5.04
N GLN A 214 -11.54 -7.90 -3.75
CA GLN A 214 -12.06 -6.80 -2.93
C GLN A 214 -11.10 -5.60 -2.94
N MET A 215 -9.81 -5.84 -2.70
CA MET A 215 -8.81 -4.77 -2.69
C MET A 215 -8.69 -4.08 -4.06
N GLN A 216 -8.80 -4.83 -5.17
CA GLN A 216 -8.77 -4.24 -6.51
C GLN A 216 -10.02 -3.39 -6.79
N VAL A 217 -11.20 -3.90 -6.44
CA VAL A 217 -12.46 -3.17 -6.63
C VAL A 217 -12.52 -1.93 -5.74
N ASP A 218 -12.11 -2.01 -4.47
CA ASP A 218 -12.04 -0.83 -3.59
C ASP A 218 -10.99 0.19 -4.06
N THR A 219 -9.99 -0.24 -4.82
CA THR A 219 -9.04 0.66 -5.48
C THR A 219 -9.71 1.40 -6.64
N ASP A 220 -10.57 0.71 -7.41
CA ASP A 220 -11.34 1.35 -8.48
C ASP A 220 -12.39 2.32 -7.92
N ARG A 221 -13.10 1.94 -6.83
CA ARG A 221 -14.06 2.82 -6.13
C ARG A 221 -13.43 4.12 -5.65
N ARG A 222 -12.15 4.09 -5.27
CA ARG A 222 -11.39 5.29 -4.87
C ARG A 222 -10.85 6.10 -6.05
N GLY A 223 -11.15 5.71 -7.29
CA GLY A 223 -10.67 6.38 -8.50
C GLY A 223 -9.16 6.21 -8.71
N VAL A 224 -8.58 5.08 -8.30
CA VAL A 224 -7.16 4.71 -8.51
C VAL A 224 -7.09 3.58 -9.55
N LEU A 225 -7.66 3.84 -10.73
CA LEU A 225 -7.93 2.81 -11.73
C LEU A 225 -6.68 2.15 -12.34
N SER A 226 -5.49 2.67 -12.09
CA SER A 226 -4.23 2.10 -12.57
C SER A 226 -3.78 0.86 -11.80
N HIS A 227 -4.32 0.63 -10.59
CA HIS A 227 -3.90 -0.43 -9.68
C HIS A 227 -5.06 -1.33 -9.20
N GLY A 228 -6.30 -1.07 -9.63
CA GLY A 228 -7.47 -1.89 -9.35
C GLY A 228 -7.66 -3.06 -10.32
N THR A 229 -8.88 -3.24 -10.84
CA THR A 229 -9.25 -4.42 -11.64
C THR A 229 -8.57 -4.49 -13.00
N ARG A 230 -8.04 -3.39 -13.53
CA ARG A 230 -7.14 -3.41 -14.71
C ARG A 230 -5.91 -4.30 -14.55
N LYS A 231 -5.51 -4.64 -13.32
CA LYS A 231 -4.37 -5.53 -13.07
C LYS A 231 -4.73 -7.02 -13.15
N VAL A 232 -6.01 -7.38 -13.21
CA VAL A 232 -6.49 -8.77 -13.22
C VAL A 232 -5.81 -9.58 -14.32
N ALA A 233 -5.89 -9.15 -15.59
CA ALA A 233 -5.26 -9.85 -16.70
C ALA A 233 -3.75 -10.09 -16.47
N SER A 234 -3.02 -9.07 -16.01
CA SER A 234 -1.58 -9.19 -15.73
C SER A 234 -1.26 -10.16 -14.59
N TYR A 235 -2.12 -10.24 -13.56
CA TYR A 235 -1.92 -11.15 -12.44
C TYR A 235 -2.26 -12.59 -12.85
N LEU A 236 -3.32 -12.80 -13.63
CA LEU A 236 -3.66 -14.11 -14.18
C LEU A 236 -2.56 -14.65 -15.10
N ALA A 237 -1.98 -13.79 -15.94
CA ALA A 237 -0.84 -14.15 -16.78
C ALA A 237 0.38 -14.60 -15.94
N LYS A 238 0.71 -13.85 -14.89
CA LYS A 238 1.80 -14.19 -13.96
C LYS A 238 1.54 -15.45 -13.13
N LEU A 239 0.28 -15.79 -12.88
CA LEU A 239 -0.09 -17.05 -12.25
C LEU A 239 0.04 -18.22 -13.25
N ALA A 240 -0.28 -17.97 -14.51
CA ALA A 240 -0.16 -18.95 -15.59
C ALA A 240 1.30 -19.27 -15.94
N ASP A 241 2.18 -18.26 -15.98
CA ASP A 241 3.60 -18.43 -16.29
C ASP A 241 4.46 -18.87 -15.09
N GLY A 242 3.86 -18.99 -13.90
CA GLY A 242 4.53 -19.43 -12.67
C GLY A 242 5.38 -18.36 -11.96
N SER A 243 5.37 -17.10 -12.43
CA SER A 243 5.99 -15.97 -11.74
C SER A 243 5.37 -15.70 -10.37
N LEU A 244 4.07 -15.96 -10.24
CA LEU A 244 3.33 -15.93 -8.98
C LEU A 244 2.88 -17.33 -8.59
N ASN A 245 2.97 -17.65 -7.30
CA ASN A 245 2.49 -18.92 -6.78
C ASN A 245 0.97 -18.84 -6.54
N PRO A 246 0.16 -19.72 -7.15
CA PRO A 246 -1.29 -19.73 -6.94
C PRO A 246 -1.68 -20.22 -5.54
N ARG A 247 -0.83 -20.99 -4.87
CA ARG A 247 -1.10 -21.54 -3.52
C ARG A 247 0.05 -21.21 -2.56
N PRO A 248 0.31 -19.92 -2.29
CA PRO A 248 1.47 -19.50 -1.52
C PRO A 248 1.31 -19.87 -0.05
N ARG A 249 2.39 -20.36 0.57
CA ARG A 249 2.48 -20.62 2.00
C ARG A 249 3.20 -19.46 2.70
N ILE A 250 2.49 -18.37 2.91
CA ILE A 250 3.03 -17.19 3.61
C ILE A 250 3.33 -17.56 5.08
N ARG A 251 4.59 -17.44 5.48
CA ARG A 251 5.05 -17.85 6.82
C ARG A 251 6.01 -16.84 7.43
N ALA A 252 6.02 -16.79 8.75
CA ALA A 252 7.09 -16.12 9.47
C ALA A 252 8.37 -16.93 9.35
N VAL A 253 9.48 -16.27 9.04
CA VAL A 253 10.81 -16.89 8.98
C VAL A 253 11.66 -16.46 10.17
N GLU A 254 11.50 -15.21 10.62
CA GLU A 254 12.20 -14.63 11.76
C GLU A 254 11.29 -13.61 12.44
N GLY A 255 11.62 -13.24 13.68
CA GLY A 255 10.92 -12.20 14.41
C GLY A 255 11.03 -12.38 15.92
N ALA A 256 10.90 -11.28 16.64
CA ALA A 256 10.86 -11.23 18.08
C ALA A 256 10.08 -10.00 18.54
N GLY A 257 9.30 -10.14 19.62
CA GLY A 257 8.48 -9.06 20.16
C GLY A 257 7.53 -8.47 19.11
N VAL A 258 7.70 -7.19 18.82
CA VAL A 258 6.88 -6.41 17.87
C VAL A 258 7.35 -6.49 16.42
N CYS A 259 8.43 -7.21 16.14
CA CYS A 259 9.02 -7.33 14.80
C CYS A 259 8.79 -8.73 14.21
N LEU A 260 8.41 -8.79 12.94
CA LEU A 260 8.20 -10.05 12.22
C LEU A 260 8.71 -9.95 10.78
N ARG A 261 9.42 -10.98 10.31
CA ARG A 261 9.82 -11.12 8.91
C ARG A 261 9.08 -12.29 8.28
N LEU A 262 8.38 -12.01 7.18
CA LEU A 262 7.59 -12.97 6.43
C LEU A 262 8.28 -13.34 5.12
N ASP A 263 8.13 -14.60 4.76
CA ASP A 263 8.35 -15.09 3.42
C ASP A 263 6.99 -15.26 2.75
N ALA A 264 6.74 -14.49 1.70
CA ALA A 264 5.45 -14.46 1.01
C ALA A 264 5.30 -15.56 -0.05
N ASP A 265 6.32 -16.37 -0.30
CA ASP A 265 6.26 -17.53 -1.21
C ASP A 265 5.69 -17.17 -2.60
N ARG A 266 6.13 -16.05 -3.17
CA ARG A 266 5.67 -15.52 -4.47
C ARG A 266 4.16 -15.30 -4.54
N ALA A 267 3.51 -15.00 -3.41
CA ALA A 267 2.10 -14.67 -3.36
C ALA A 267 1.74 -13.47 -4.24
N VAL A 268 0.51 -13.47 -4.75
CA VAL A 268 -0.13 -12.29 -5.33
C VAL A 268 -0.02 -11.12 -4.33
N GLY A 269 0.50 -9.99 -4.77
CA GLY A 269 0.99 -8.94 -3.86
C GLY A 269 -0.08 -8.37 -2.91
N PRO A 270 -1.31 -8.03 -3.35
CA PRO A 270 -2.38 -7.61 -2.44
C PRO A 270 -2.66 -8.63 -1.33
N TRP A 271 -2.59 -9.93 -1.63
CA TRP A 271 -2.74 -10.97 -0.61
C TRP A 271 -1.58 -10.97 0.39
N ALA A 272 -0.33 -10.88 -0.09
CA ALA A 272 0.83 -10.77 0.78
C ALA A 272 0.75 -9.55 1.71
N ALA A 273 0.34 -8.40 1.16
CA ALA A 273 0.21 -7.16 1.91
C ALA A 273 -0.92 -7.22 2.95
N ALA A 274 -2.08 -7.79 2.60
CA ALA A 274 -3.16 -8.01 3.55
C ALA A 274 -2.75 -8.93 4.70
N VAL A 275 -2.00 -10.00 4.42
CA VAL A 275 -1.46 -10.89 5.47
C VAL A 275 -0.47 -10.14 6.37
N ALA A 276 0.45 -9.37 5.79
CA ALA A 276 1.42 -8.58 6.56
C ALA A 276 0.72 -7.58 7.50
N VAL A 277 -0.24 -6.80 7.00
CA VAL A 277 -1.00 -5.83 7.80
C VAL A 277 -1.82 -6.53 8.89
N ARG A 278 -2.51 -7.63 8.59
CA ARG A 278 -3.26 -8.39 9.62
C ARG A 278 -2.34 -8.93 10.72
N ARG A 279 -1.10 -9.32 10.40
CA ARG A 279 -0.09 -9.70 11.39
C ARG A 279 0.38 -8.50 12.22
N ALA A 280 0.64 -7.37 11.56
CA ALA A 280 1.05 -6.13 12.22
C ALA A 280 -0.03 -5.63 13.20
N VAL A 281 -1.30 -5.62 12.79
CA VAL A 281 -2.44 -5.26 13.64
C VAL A 281 -2.51 -6.14 14.89
N ARG A 282 -2.38 -7.46 14.74
CA ARG A 282 -2.41 -8.38 15.89
C ARG A 282 -1.27 -8.13 16.88
N LEU A 283 -0.07 -7.88 16.38
CA LEU A 283 1.09 -7.57 17.22
C LEU A 283 0.95 -6.20 17.90
N ALA A 284 0.51 -5.18 17.16
CA ALA A 284 0.33 -3.81 17.66
C ALA A 284 -0.84 -3.69 18.66
N ALA A 285 -1.85 -4.55 18.57
CA ALA A 285 -2.94 -4.62 19.55
C ALA A 285 -2.41 -4.92 20.97
N VAL A 286 -1.33 -5.70 21.08
CA VAL A 286 -0.73 -6.11 22.35
C VAL A 286 0.48 -5.25 22.71
N GLY A 287 1.41 -5.06 21.76
CA GLY A 287 2.68 -4.38 21.98
C GLY A 287 2.66 -2.87 21.70
N GLY A 288 1.52 -2.31 21.29
CA GLY A 288 1.35 -0.89 20.95
C GLY A 288 1.90 -0.47 19.59
N ALA A 289 2.89 -1.19 19.06
CA ALA A 289 3.36 -1.05 17.70
C ALA A 289 3.78 -2.40 17.10
N ALA A 290 3.94 -2.46 15.79
CA ALA A 290 4.48 -3.60 15.07
C ALA A 290 5.22 -3.18 13.81
N VAL A 291 6.30 -3.89 13.48
CA VAL A 291 7.02 -3.79 12.21
C VAL A 291 7.02 -5.15 11.55
N VAL A 292 6.36 -5.26 10.40
CA VAL A 292 6.28 -6.50 9.62
C VAL A 292 6.93 -6.28 8.27
N ALA A 293 8.06 -6.93 8.04
CA ALA A 293 8.69 -7.01 6.74
C ALA A 293 8.24 -8.28 6.02
N ALA A 294 8.07 -8.23 4.71
CA ALA A 294 7.86 -9.41 3.88
C ALA A 294 8.75 -9.36 2.64
N VAL A 295 9.25 -10.52 2.22
CA VAL A 295 10.04 -10.70 1.01
C VAL A 295 9.38 -11.71 0.08
N ARG A 296 9.74 -11.69 -1.21
CA ARG A 296 9.13 -12.54 -2.25
C ARG A 296 7.64 -12.28 -2.44
N CYS A 297 7.26 -11.01 -2.38
CA CYS A 297 5.93 -10.53 -2.72
C CYS A 297 5.80 -10.32 -4.24
N GLY A 298 4.60 -10.52 -4.77
CA GLY A 298 4.22 -9.97 -6.07
C GLY A 298 4.04 -8.44 -6.03
N HIS A 299 3.62 -7.84 -7.14
CA HIS A 299 3.21 -6.43 -7.18
C HIS A 299 2.03 -6.21 -6.22
N ILE A 300 2.15 -5.28 -5.27
CA ILE A 300 1.21 -5.15 -4.13
C ILE A 300 -0.09 -4.39 -4.45
N GLY A 301 -0.25 -3.90 -5.68
CA GLY A 301 -1.37 -3.02 -6.02
C GLY A 301 -1.21 -1.62 -5.43
N ALA A 302 -2.33 -0.96 -5.11
CA ALA A 302 -2.32 0.29 -4.37
C ALA A 302 -1.99 0.03 -2.90
N ALA A 303 -0.90 0.62 -2.40
CA ALA A 303 -0.46 0.41 -1.01
C ALA A 303 -1.51 0.91 -0.01
N GLY A 304 -2.28 1.95 -0.38
CA GLY A 304 -3.39 2.47 0.41
C GLY A 304 -4.47 1.44 0.71
N SER A 305 -4.73 0.48 -0.19
CA SER A 305 -5.68 -0.62 0.07
C SER A 305 -5.27 -1.46 1.28
N SER A 306 -3.97 -1.67 1.43
CA SER A 306 -3.41 -2.44 2.55
C SER A 306 -3.36 -1.61 3.82
N ALA A 307 -2.95 -0.35 3.72
CA ALA A 307 -2.91 0.57 4.87
C ALA A 307 -4.30 0.75 5.50
N LEU A 308 -5.36 0.84 4.68
CA LEU A 308 -6.74 0.95 5.14
C LEU A 308 -7.19 -0.23 6.01
N LEU A 309 -6.67 -1.44 5.80
CA LEU A 309 -7.00 -2.60 6.65
C LEU A 309 -6.59 -2.37 8.11
N GLY A 310 -5.48 -1.65 8.34
CA GLY A 310 -5.05 -1.29 9.67
C GLY A 310 -5.84 -0.13 10.26
N ALA A 311 -6.15 0.89 9.45
CA ALA A 311 -7.02 1.99 9.89
C ALA A 311 -8.43 1.52 10.27
N GLN A 312 -9.00 0.57 9.53
CA GLN A 312 -10.27 -0.09 9.85
C GLN A 312 -10.21 -0.89 11.16
N ALA A 313 -9.03 -1.36 11.55
CA ALA A 313 -8.79 -1.97 12.85
C ALA A 313 -8.47 -0.95 13.98
N GLY A 314 -8.71 0.35 13.72
CA GLY A 314 -8.46 1.43 14.69
C GLY A 314 -6.99 1.79 14.87
N MET A 315 -6.11 1.44 13.91
CA MET A 315 -4.66 1.62 14.04
C MET A 315 -4.07 2.50 12.93
N VAL A 316 -3.07 3.30 13.27
CA VAL A 316 -2.28 4.02 12.27
C VAL A 316 -1.39 3.01 11.56
N THR A 317 -1.46 2.95 10.23
CA THR A 317 -0.70 1.95 9.45
C THR A 317 0.00 2.59 8.26
N ILE A 318 1.28 2.29 8.15
CA ILE A 318 2.17 2.69 7.06
C ILE A 318 2.52 1.45 6.25
N VAL A 319 2.43 1.55 4.93
CA VAL A 319 2.77 0.48 3.99
C VAL A 319 3.68 1.03 2.89
N LEU A 320 4.82 0.37 2.67
CA LEU A 320 5.71 0.63 1.55
C LEU A 320 5.98 -0.66 0.76
N GLY A 321 6.12 -0.55 -0.56
CA GLY A 321 6.40 -1.70 -1.42
C GLY A 321 7.49 -1.46 -2.45
N GLN A 322 8.33 -2.47 -2.71
CA GLN A 322 9.33 -2.41 -3.76
C GLN A 322 8.69 -2.50 -5.15
N THR A 323 9.25 -1.76 -6.12
CA THR A 323 8.86 -1.85 -7.53
C THR A 323 9.76 -2.80 -8.31
N GLY A 324 9.26 -3.26 -9.46
CA GLY A 324 9.97 -4.24 -10.29
C GLY A 324 11.04 -3.69 -11.21
N SER A 325 11.02 -2.38 -11.45
CA SER A 325 11.84 -1.74 -12.47
C SER A 325 12.35 -0.41 -11.96
N ALA A 326 13.60 -0.10 -12.29
CA ALA A 326 14.15 1.23 -12.15
C ALA A 326 13.48 2.11 -13.21
N SER A 327 12.90 3.23 -12.76
CA SER A 327 12.21 4.16 -13.66
C SER A 327 12.17 5.59 -13.14
N VAL A 328 12.89 5.85 -12.04
CA VAL A 328 12.95 7.15 -11.38
C VAL A 328 14.40 7.57 -11.21
N ALA A 329 14.72 8.76 -11.68
CA ALA A 329 16.02 9.39 -11.49
C ALA A 329 16.07 10.10 -10.12
N PRO A 330 17.03 9.76 -9.24
CA PRO A 330 17.38 10.60 -8.10
C PRO A 330 17.68 12.03 -8.54
N HIS A 331 17.38 12.99 -7.67
CA HIS A 331 17.71 14.40 -7.91
C HIS A 331 19.22 14.57 -8.20
N GLY A 332 19.53 15.39 -9.21
CA GLY A 332 20.90 15.58 -9.70
C GLY A 332 21.35 14.55 -10.75
N THR A 333 20.48 13.64 -11.17
CA THR A 333 20.75 12.64 -12.22
C THR A 333 19.59 12.59 -13.22
N ASN A 334 19.83 12.01 -14.39
CA ASN A 334 18.81 11.72 -15.42
C ASN A 334 18.66 10.21 -15.70
N LEU A 335 19.36 9.36 -14.95
CA LEU A 335 19.31 7.91 -15.11
C LEU A 335 18.34 7.28 -14.12
N ALA A 336 17.54 6.33 -14.59
CA ALA A 336 16.66 5.54 -13.75
C ALA A 336 17.46 4.64 -12.80
N VAL A 337 17.41 4.94 -11.50
CA VAL A 337 18.04 4.13 -10.44
C VAL A 337 16.99 3.59 -9.46
N LEU A 338 16.00 4.43 -9.15
CA LEU A 338 14.98 4.12 -8.16
C LEU A 338 13.68 3.65 -8.82
N GLY A 339 12.86 3.01 -8.00
CA GLY A 339 11.46 2.75 -8.29
C GLY A 339 10.56 3.93 -7.97
N THR A 340 9.29 3.86 -8.40
CA THR A 340 8.25 4.81 -7.96
C THR A 340 7.81 4.60 -6.51
N ILE A 341 8.25 3.49 -5.88
CA ILE A 341 8.03 3.05 -4.48
C ILE A 341 6.81 3.70 -3.81
N PRO A 342 5.65 3.03 -3.75
CA PRO A 342 4.50 3.60 -3.07
C PRO A 342 4.78 3.75 -1.57
N LEU A 343 4.34 4.89 -1.01
CA LEU A 343 4.21 5.15 0.41
C LEU A 343 2.73 5.41 0.70
N ALA A 344 2.14 4.54 1.50
CA ALA A 344 0.78 4.72 1.99
C ALA A 344 0.76 4.86 3.51
N ILE A 345 -0.06 5.78 4.00
CA ILE A 345 -0.32 6.00 5.43
C ILE A 345 -1.82 6.14 5.59
N ALA A 346 -2.42 5.32 6.43
CA ALA A 346 -3.82 5.41 6.80
C ALA A 346 -3.97 5.59 8.31
N THR A 347 -4.86 6.50 8.73
CA THR A 347 -5.19 6.70 10.14
C THR A 347 -6.70 6.60 10.36
N PRO A 348 -7.16 6.00 11.47
CA PRO A 348 -8.56 6.07 11.85
C PRO A 348 -8.99 7.52 12.09
N ASN A 349 -10.27 7.84 11.87
CA ASN A 349 -10.81 9.18 12.03
C ASN A 349 -12.21 9.15 12.68
N SER A 350 -12.31 8.68 13.92
CA SER A 350 -13.60 8.48 14.62
C SER A 350 -14.61 7.76 13.71
N ASP A 351 -15.83 8.30 13.54
CA ASP A 351 -16.89 7.75 12.67
C ASP A 351 -16.81 8.25 11.22
N ARG A 352 -15.75 8.95 10.84
CA ARG A 352 -15.53 9.48 9.49
C ARG A 352 -14.57 8.60 8.69
N PRO A 353 -14.55 8.72 7.36
CA PRO A 353 -13.58 7.99 6.54
C PRO A 353 -12.13 8.24 6.99
N PRO A 354 -11.27 7.20 6.98
CA PRO A 354 -9.86 7.33 7.34
C PRO A 354 -9.14 8.44 6.56
N VAL A 355 -8.18 9.11 7.20
CA VAL A 355 -7.20 9.91 6.45
C VAL A 355 -6.31 8.94 5.69
N LEU A 356 -6.08 9.22 4.40
CA LEU A 356 -5.32 8.33 3.53
C LEU A 356 -4.34 9.11 2.65
N VAL A 357 -3.06 8.87 2.88
CA VAL A 357 -2.00 9.15 1.90
C VAL A 357 -1.74 7.85 1.14
N ASP A 358 -1.73 7.92 -0.19
CA ASP A 358 -1.31 6.82 -1.07
C ASP A 358 -0.66 7.44 -2.31
N CYS A 359 0.67 7.54 -2.30
CA CYS A 359 1.42 8.21 -3.36
C CYS A 359 2.69 7.45 -3.74
N ALA A 360 3.16 7.68 -4.96
CA ALA A 360 4.51 7.32 -5.38
C ALA A 360 5.52 8.31 -4.80
N THR A 361 6.75 7.88 -4.54
CA THR A 361 7.87 8.78 -4.19
C THR A 361 8.48 9.50 -5.39
N ALA A 362 7.95 9.26 -6.60
CA ALA A 362 8.24 9.99 -7.82
C ALA A 362 7.28 11.18 -8.02
N SER A 363 7.59 12.06 -8.99
CA SER A 363 6.74 13.19 -9.40
C SER A 363 5.31 12.79 -9.75
N THR A 364 5.16 11.60 -10.34
CA THR A 364 3.89 11.00 -10.72
C THR A 364 4.02 9.47 -10.76
N SER A 365 2.98 8.77 -11.22
CA SER A 365 3.03 7.34 -11.53
C SER A 365 2.99 7.12 -13.03
N TRP A 366 3.59 6.03 -13.52
CA TRP A 366 3.48 5.63 -14.93
C TRP A 366 2.02 5.40 -15.38
N GLY A 367 1.17 4.94 -14.47
CA GLY A 367 -0.26 4.79 -14.75
C GLY A 367 -0.96 6.14 -14.96
N THR A 368 -0.66 7.13 -14.12
CA THR A 368 -1.18 8.50 -14.26
C THR A 368 -0.62 9.16 -15.53
N LEU A 369 0.67 9.01 -15.80
CA LEU A 369 1.30 9.54 -17.02
C LEU A 369 0.61 8.97 -18.26
N ALA A 370 0.47 7.63 -18.35
CA ALA A 370 -0.18 7.00 -19.50
C ALA A 370 -1.63 7.45 -19.66
N ARG A 371 -2.44 7.43 -18.59
CA ARG A 371 -3.90 7.61 -18.72
C ARG A 371 -4.36 9.05 -18.70
N THR A 372 -3.68 9.92 -17.97
CA THR A 372 -4.12 11.32 -17.80
C THR A 372 -3.44 12.25 -18.80
N TYR A 373 -2.23 11.91 -19.25
CA TYR A 373 -1.42 12.76 -20.10
C TYR A 373 -1.25 12.18 -21.50
N ARG A 374 -0.84 10.91 -21.63
CA ARG A 374 -0.61 10.29 -22.93
C ARG A 374 -1.91 10.06 -23.71
N ASP A 375 -2.88 9.38 -23.11
CA ASP A 375 -4.16 9.07 -23.78
C ASP A 375 -4.98 10.33 -24.14
N ALA A 376 -4.69 11.46 -23.49
CA ALA A 376 -5.37 12.75 -23.72
C ALA A 376 -4.50 13.77 -24.46
N ASP A 377 -3.31 13.39 -24.93
CA ASP A 377 -2.31 14.28 -25.56
C ASP A 377 -2.05 15.58 -24.78
N ARG A 378 -2.05 15.49 -23.44
CA ARG A 378 -1.82 16.63 -22.55
C ARG A 378 -0.34 16.70 -22.15
N PRO A 379 0.29 17.88 -22.19
CA PRO A 379 1.67 18.03 -21.76
C PRO A 379 1.80 17.72 -20.26
N LEU A 380 2.91 17.07 -19.89
CA LEU A 380 3.30 16.87 -18.51
C LEU A 380 3.66 18.21 -17.87
N PRO A 381 3.39 18.39 -16.56
CA PRO A 381 3.96 19.50 -15.82
C PRO A 381 5.48 19.49 -15.91
N GLU A 382 6.06 20.68 -15.93
CA GLU A 382 7.51 20.85 -15.94
C GLU A 382 8.13 20.11 -14.76
N GLY A 383 9.30 19.50 -14.98
CA GLY A 383 10.05 18.82 -13.93
C GLY A 383 9.60 17.39 -13.63
N TRP A 384 8.69 16.81 -14.41
CA TRP A 384 8.15 15.48 -14.13
C TRP A 384 8.96 14.32 -14.73
N ALA A 385 9.55 14.50 -15.91
CA ALA A 385 10.21 13.42 -16.65
C ALA A 385 11.44 13.87 -17.44
N TYR A 386 12.27 12.89 -17.80
CA TYR A 386 13.29 12.95 -18.84
C TYR A 386 12.87 12.05 -20.01
N ASP A 387 13.31 12.38 -21.21
CA ASP A 387 13.17 11.54 -22.40
C ASP A 387 14.24 10.44 -22.48
N GLY A 388 14.29 9.73 -23.61
CA GLY A 388 15.27 8.66 -23.85
C GLY A 388 16.73 9.10 -23.96
N ASN A 389 16.98 10.39 -24.24
CA ASN A 389 18.32 10.98 -24.27
C ASN A 389 18.74 11.52 -22.90
N GLY A 390 17.80 11.59 -21.95
CA GLY A 390 18.02 12.13 -20.62
C GLY A 390 17.76 13.64 -20.54
N ASP A 391 17.13 14.23 -21.54
CA ASP A 391 16.74 15.64 -21.57
C ASP A 391 15.37 15.84 -20.91
N PRO A 392 15.14 16.95 -20.16
CA PRO A 392 13.84 17.24 -19.58
C PRO A 392 12.74 17.30 -20.65
N THR A 393 11.62 16.61 -20.43
CA THR A 393 10.51 16.58 -21.38
C THR A 393 9.16 16.84 -20.71
N GLN A 394 8.29 17.52 -21.45
CA GLN A 394 6.87 17.65 -21.14
C GLN A 394 6.00 16.82 -22.07
N ASP A 395 6.58 16.12 -23.04
CA ASP A 395 5.85 15.25 -23.94
C ASP A 395 5.61 13.87 -23.26
N PRO A 396 4.35 13.49 -22.97
CA PRO A 396 4.04 12.21 -22.34
C PRO A 396 4.38 10.99 -23.21
N HIS A 397 4.56 11.15 -24.52
CA HIS A 397 4.96 10.09 -25.44
C HIS A 397 6.48 9.85 -25.43
N GLN A 398 7.27 10.89 -25.13
CA GLN A 398 8.73 10.80 -25.06
C GLN A 398 9.26 10.48 -23.66
N ALA A 399 8.45 10.66 -22.61
CA ALA A 399 8.84 10.40 -21.23
C ALA A 399 9.32 8.95 -21.01
N ALA A 400 10.60 8.81 -20.64
CA ALA A 400 11.27 7.53 -20.41
C ALA A 400 11.70 7.32 -18.94
N VAL A 401 12.01 8.40 -18.22
CA VAL A 401 12.42 8.36 -16.81
C VAL A 401 11.65 9.40 -16.01
N LEU A 402 11.05 9.01 -14.89
CA LEU A 402 10.39 9.95 -13.98
C LEU A 402 11.40 10.62 -13.05
N ARG A 403 11.07 11.82 -12.60
CA ARG A 403 11.89 12.61 -11.67
C ARG A 403 11.36 12.49 -10.24
N THR A 404 12.22 12.67 -9.25
CA THR A 404 11.79 12.90 -7.86
C THR A 404 11.35 14.35 -7.66
N LEU A 405 10.56 14.61 -6.61
CA LEU A 405 10.16 15.98 -6.24
C LEU A 405 11.30 16.72 -5.52
N GLY A 406 12.29 17.17 -6.30
CA GLY A 406 13.48 17.85 -5.80
C GLY A 406 14.36 16.97 -4.91
N GLU A 407 15.27 17.60 -4.16
CA GLU A 407 16.20 16.93 -3.24
C GLU A 407 15.49 16.17 -2.12
N LYS A 408 14.40 16.72 -1.56
CA LYS A 408 13.65 16.11 -0.46
C LYS A 408 12.88 14.87 -0.93
N GLY A 409 12.25 14.95 -2.09
CA GLY A 409 11.61 13.79 -2.72
C GLY A 409 12.62 12.70 -3.05
N SER A 410 13.82 13.09 -3.49
CA SER A 410 14.93 12.15 -3.75
C SER A 410 15.39 11.44 -2.48
N ALA A 411 15.60 12.19 -1.40
CA ALA A 411 15.98 11.62 -0.10
C ALA A 411 14.91 10.65 0.42
N LEU A 412 13.63 11.01 0.32
CA LEU A 412 12.53 10.14 0.72
C LEU A 412 12.47 8.87 -0.15
N ALA A 413 12.61 8.99 -1.47
CA ALA A 413 12.62 7.85 -2.39
C ALA A 413 13.80 6.90 -2.11
N ALA A 414 14.99 7.44 -1.83
CA ALA A 414 16.17 6.66 -1.50
C ALA A 414 16.00 5.90 -0.18
N VAL A 415 15.51 6.56 0.88
CA VAL A 415 15.24 5.89 2.17
C VAL A 415 14.12 4.85 2.01
N ALA A 416 13.07 5.16 1.25
CA ALA A 416 12.01 4.20 0.95
C ALA A 416 12.57 2.95 0.24
N ALA A 417 13.52 3.10 -0.68
CA ALA A 417 14.22 1.98 -1.32
C ALA A 417 14.99 1.11 -0.32
N VAL A 418 15.70 1.73 0.64
CA VAL A 418 16.38 1.02 1.74
C VAL A 418 15.38 0.23 2.59
N LEU A 419 14.22 0.82 2.89
CA LEU A 419 13.20 0.23 3.74
C LEU A 419 12.47 -0.95 3.10
N VAL A 420 12.25 -0.93 1.79
CA VAL A 420 11.53 -2.02 1.09
C VAL A 420 12.46 -3.06 0.49
N GLY A 421 13.72 -2.71 0.20
CA GLY A 421 14.72 -3.66 -0.30
C GLY A 421 15.57 -4.25 0.82
N PRO A 422 16.73 -3.64 1.14
CA PRO A 422 17.67 -4.15 2.13
C PRO A 422 17.05 -4.53 3.48
N LEU A 423 16.20 -3.68 4.06
CA LEU A 423 15.62 -3.94 5.39
C LEU A 423 14.70 -5.17 5.40
N THR A 424 14.01 -5.46 4.29
CA THR A 424 13.12 -6.63 4.22
C THR A 424 13.87 -7.92 3.87
N GLY A 425 15.13 -7.80 3.47
CA GLY A 425 15.92 -8.89 2.88
C GLY A 425 15.64 -9.12 1.38
N ALA A 426 14.98 -8.18 0.71
CA ALA A 426 14.83 -8.18 -0.74
C ALA A 426 16.05 -7.55 -1.44
N SER A 427 16.05 -7.55 -2.78
CA SER A 427 17.09 -6.90 -3.59
C SER A 427 17.24 -5.42 -3.25
N ALA A 428 18.48 -4.92 -3.24
CA ALA A 428 18.79 -3.51 -3.03
C ALA A 428 18.27 -2.61 -4.16
N LEU A 429 18.26 -3.12 -5.39
CA LEU A 429 17.75 -2.43 -6.57
C LEU A 429 16.36 -2.97 -6.97
N PRO A 430 15.56 -2.19 -7.72
CA PRO A 430 14.30 -2.66 -8.26
C PRO A 430 14.46 -4.00 -8.99
N SER A 431 13.60 -4.96 -8.65
CA SER A 431 13.66 -6.31 -9.20
C SER A 431 12.26 -6.90 -9.31
N THR A 432 12.00 -7.58 -10.42
CA THR A 432 10.77 -8.35 -10.62
C THR A 432 10.74 -9.59 -9.74
N GLU A 433 11.89 -10.09 -9.34
CA GLU A 433 12.05 -11.22 -8.44
C GLU A 433 12.09 -10.75 -6.98
N GLY A 434 11.29 -11.39 -6.13
CA GLY A 434 11.58 -11.29 -4.71
C GLY A 434 11.17 -9.98 -4.02
N ARG A 435 10.22 -9.18 -4.54
CA ARG A 435 9.93 -7.82 -4.04
C ARG A 435 9.67 -7.79 -2.54
N GLY A 436 10.23 -6.78 -1.88
CA GLY A 436 9.98 -6.52 -0.48
C GLY A 436 8.78 -5.63 -0.21
N LEU A 437 8.25 -5.76 0.99
CA LEU A 437 7.11 -5.02 1.54
C LEU A 437 7.45 -4.70 3.01
N LEU A 438 7.21 -3.46 3.43
CA LEU A 438 7.29 -3.07 4.82
C LEU A 438 5.94 -2.56 5.30
N THR A 439 5.50 -3.05 6.46
CA THR A 439 4.33 -2.56 7.18
C THR A 439 4.75 -2.11 8.56
N ILE A 440 4.33 -0.90 8.95
CA ILE A 440 4.48 -0.38 10.32
C ILE A 440 3.09 -0.03 10.83
N THR A 441 2.70 -0.56 11.98
CA THR A 441 1.39 -0.32 12.57
C THR A 441 1.55 0.15 14.01
N VAL A 442 0.79 1.17 14.41
CA VAL A 442 0.80 1.75 15.75
C VAL A 442 -0.64 1.83 16.26
N SER A 443 -0.84 1.42 17.51
CA SER A 443 -2.15 1.41 18.18
C SER A 443 -2.34 2.68 19.03
N PRO A 444 -3.23 3.61 18.63
CA PRO A 444 -3.61 4.74 19.46
C PRO A 444 -4.19 4.33 20.83
N ALA A 445 -4.83 3.15 20.90
CA ALA A 445 -5.41 2.63 22.13
C ALA A 445 -4.33 2.29 23.17
N VAL A 446 -3.26 1.59 22.75
CA VAL A 446 -2.16 1.24 23.66
C VAL A 446 -1.33 2.47 24.05
N LEU A 447 -1.24 3.46 23.16
CA LEU A 447 -0.64 4.77 23.49
C LEU A 447 -1.50 5.61 24.46
N GLY A 448 -2.71 5.17 24.81
CA GLY A 448 -3.60 5.88 25.73
C GLY A 448 -4.29 7.11 25.12
N VAL A 449 -4.37 7.20 23.78
CA VAL A 449 -4.94 8.37 23.09
C VAL A 449 -6.18 8.05 22.25
N ALA A 450 -6.65 6.80 22.21
CA ALA A 450 -7.79 6.40 21.36
C ALA A 450 -9.03 7.29 21.53
N GLY A 451 -9.39 7.65 22.76
CA GLY A 451 -10.59 8.45 23.05
C GLY A 451 -10.56 9.89 22.51
N GLN A 452 -9.39 10.42 22.15
CA GLN A 452 -9.25 11.78 21.61
C GLN A 452 -8.62 11.81 20.20
N PHE A 453 -8.08 10.68 19.73
CA PHE A 453 -7.26 10.65 18.52
C PHE A 453 -8.05 11.09 17.29
N GLY A 454 -9.22 10.49 17.06
CA GLY A 454 -10.06 10.82 15.91
C GLY A 454 -10.56 12.26 15.93
N ASP A 455 -10.96 12.78 17.10
CA ASP A 455 -11.39 14.18 17.23
C ASP A 455 -10.26 15.17 16.91
N LYS A 456 -9.02 14.85 17.30
CA LYS A 456 -7.84 15.64 16.95
C LYS A 456 -7.50 15.56 15.47
N VAL A 457 -7.65 14.39 14.85
CA VAL A 457 -7.53 14.23 13.40
C VAL A 457 -8.57 15.09 12.68
N GLU A 458 -9.81 15.08 13.15
CA GLU A 458 -10.87 15.85 12.52
C GLU A 458 -10.71 17.36 12.73
N GLN A 459 -10.26 17.79 13.91
CA GLN A 459 -9.92 19.19 14.16
C GLN A 459 -8.87 19.70 13.16
N LEU A 460 -7.85 18.90 12.86
CA LEU A 460 -6.85 19.22 11.85
C LEU A 460 -7.44 19.19 10.44
N ALA A 461 -8.26 18.19 10.12
CA ALA A 461 -8.87 18.06 8.80
C ALA A 461 -9.80 19.24 8.49
N GLU A 462 -10.60 19.68 9.46
CA GLU A 462 -11.46 20.85 9.33
C GLU A 462 -10.63 22.14 9.15
N ALA A 463 -9.57 22.34 9.94
CA ALA A 463 -8.69 23.48 9.79
C ALA A 463 -8.04 23.54 8.39
N ILE A 464 -7.69 22.40 7.81
CA ILE A 464 -7.15 22.31 6.44
C ILE A 464 -8.22 22.64 5.41
N ARG A 465 -9.41 22.02 5.50
CA ARG A 465 -10.50 22.19 4.51
C ARG A 465 -11.08 23.61 4.50
N THR A 466 -11.10 24.27 5.65
CA THR A 466 -11.61 25.64 5.80
C THR A 466 -10.55 26.73 5.64
N ALA A 467 -9.28 26.35 5.50
CA ALA A 467 -8.21 27.30 5.25
C ALA A 467 -8.52 28.12 3.99
N ARG A 468 -8.33 29.45 4.09
CA ARG A 468 -8.60 30.37 2.98
C ARG A 468 -7.84 29.91 1.73
N PRO A 469 -8.53 29.67 0.60
CA PRO A 469 -7.86 29.31 -0.64
C PRO A 469 -6.85 30.37 -1.08
N ALA A 470 -5.70 29.92 -1.57
CA ALA A 470 -4.77 30.81 -2.26
C ALA A 470 -5.40 31.35 -3.56
N PRO A 471 -4.97 32.53 -4.06
CA PRO A 471 -5.46 33.05 -5.35
C PRO A 471 -5.33 32.00 -6.47
N GLY A 472 -6.43 31.77 -7.19
CA GLY A 472 -6.47 30.79 -8.28
C GLY A 472 -6.57 29.31 -7.85
N SER A 473 -6.72 29.02 -6.55
CA SER A 473 -6.89 27.67 -6.02
C SER A 473 -8.32 27.42 -5.54
N TYR A 474 -8.77 26.16 -5.60
CA TYR A 474 -10.06 25.70 -5.08
C TYR A 474 -10.05 25.38 -3.58
N GLY A 475 -8.92 25.65 -2.89
CA GLY A 475 -8.74 25.33 -1.48
C GLY A 475 -7.96 24.04 -1.24
N ALA A 476 -7.59 23.82 0.02
CA ALA A 476 -6.87 22.62 0.42
C ALA A 476 -7.84 21.45 0.65
N ARG A 477 -7.32 20.24 0.51
CA ARG A 477 -8.03 18.99 0.79
C ARG A 477 -7.25 18.20 1.83
N MET A 478 -7.95 17.45 2.67
CA MET A 478 -7.31 16.43 3.49
C MET A 478 -6.91 15.24 2.61
N PRO A 479 -5.76 14.58 2.88
CA PRO A 479 -5.42 13.32 2.20
C PRO A 479 -6.55 12.30 2.36
N GLY A 480 -7.06 11.82 1.22
CA GLY A 480 -8.20 10.90 1.15
C GLY A 480 -9.49 11.53 0.64
N ASP A 481 -9.69 12.85 0.76
CA ASP A 481 -10.97 13.50 0.38
C ASP A 481 -11.40 13.20 -1.06
N ARG A 482 -10.46 13.26 -2.01
CA ARG A 482 -10.72 12.89 -3.43
C ARG A 482 -11.17 11.43 -3.56
N ALA A 483 -10.53 10.52 -2.82
CA ALA A 483 -10.81 9.10 -2.88
C ALA A 483 -12.19 8.79 -2.28
N TRP A 484 -12.56 9.43 -1.16
CA TRP A 484 -13.87 9.23 -0.52
C TRP A 484 -15.02 9.85 -1.32
N ALA A 485 -14.79 10.97 -1.99
CA ALA A 485 -15.75 11.51 -2.96
C ALA A 485 -16.01 10.52 -4.11
N ALA A 486 -14.96 9.91 -4.67
CA ALA A 486 -15.10 8.88 -5.70
C ALA A 486 -15.81 7.61 -5.18
N VAL A 487 -15.56 7.21 -3.93
CA VAL A 487 -16.28 6.09 -3.31
C VAL A 487 -17.78 6.40 -3.21
N ALA A 488 -18.16 7.61 -2.77
CA ALA A 488 -19.56 8.01 -2.70
C ALA A 488 -20.24 8.05 -4.07
N GLU A 489 -19.51 8.47 -5.12
CA GLU A 489 -20.00 8.44 -6.50
C GLU A 489 -20.21 7.01 -6.99
N THR A 490 -19.22 6.14 -6.82
CA THR A 490 -19.29 4.74 -7.28
C THR A 490 -20.28 3.90 -6.50
N GLU A 491 -20.59 4.26 -5.25
CA GLU A 491 -21.68 3.64 -4.49
C GLU A 491 -23.05 3.95 -5.09
N ARG A 492 -23.24 5.18 -5.58
CA ARG A 492 -24.51 5.62 -6.18
C ARG A 492 -24.65 5.14 -7.62
N ASP A 493 -23.59 5.27 -8.41
CA ASP A 493 -23.65 5.16 -9.87
C ASP A 493 -23.00 3.87 -10.41
N GLY A 494 -22.36 3.08 -9.54
CA GLY A 494 -21.50 1.97 -9.95
C GLY A 494 -20.11 2.43 -10.43
N ILE A 495 -19.22 1.46 -10.66
CA ILE A 495 -17.85 1.70 -11.12
C ILE A 495 -17.85 1.86 -12.64
N GLY A 496 -17.26 2.95 -13.14
CA GLY A 496 -17.05 3.16 -14.57
C GLY A 496 -15.94 2.31 -15.16
N LEU A 497 -16.29 1.48 -16.13
CA LEU A 497 -15.35 0.76 -16.97
C LEU A 497 -15.41 1.34 -18.38
N ASP A 498 -14.30 1.90 -18.86
CA ASP A 498 -14.18 2.25 -20.28
C ASP A 498 -14.19 0.96 -21.15
N PRO A 499 -14.51 1.06 -22.45
CA PRO A 499 -14.62 -0.12 -23.32
C PRO A 499 -13.39 -1.02 -23.33
N ALA A 500 -12.17 -0.45 -23.30
CA ALA A 500 -10.94 -1.25 -23.31
C ALA A 500 -10.72 -1.96 -21.97
N HIS A 501 -11.08 -1.33 -20.86
CA HIS A 501 -11.05 -1.97 -19.55
C HIS A 501 -12.07 -3.12 -19.46
N LEU A 502 -13.32 -2.88 -19.90
CA LEU A 502 -14.35 -3.90 -19.90
C LEU A 502 -13.94 -5.12 -20.75
N GLU A 503 -13.46 -4.88 -21.97
CA GLU A 503 -13.03 -5.98 -22.85
C GLU A 503 -11.87 -6.77 -22.25
N SER A 504 -10.89 -6.08 -21.64
CA SER A 504 -9.78 -6.74 -20.95
C SER A 504 -10.25 -7.64 -19.80
N LEU A 505 -11.31 -7.26 -19.08
CA LEU A 505 -11.91 -8.09 -18.03
C LEU A 505 -12.70 -9.27 -18.61
N LEU A 506 -13.45 -9.06 -19.69
CA LEU A 506 -14.18 -10.12 -20.39
C LEU A 506 -13.21 -11.17 -20.94
N ASP A 507 -12.14 -10.76 -21.59
CA ASP A 507 -11.09 -11.65 -22.10
C ASP A 507 -10.39 -12.42 -20.99
N ALA A 508 -10.10 -11.75 -19.87
CA ALA A 508 -9.54 -12.41 -18.69
C ALA A 508 -10.45 -13.54 -18.18
N GLY A 509 -11.77 -13.31 -18.12
CA GLY A 509 -12.74 -14.33 -17.69
C GLY A 509 -12.97 -15.43 -18.73
N ARG A 510 -13.06 -15.10 -20.03
CA ARG A 510 -13.13 -16.09 -21.13
C ARG A 510 -11.96 -17.06 -21.07
N GLY A 511 -10.74 -16.53 -20.92
CA GLY A 511 -9.53 -17.32 -20.78
C GLY A 511 -9.48 -18.20 -19.52
N GLN A 512 -10.41 -18.02 -18.57
CA GLN A 512 -10.58 -18.84 -17.37
C GLN A 512 -11.85 -19.72 -17.39
N GLY A 513 -12.72 -19.61 -18.40
CA GLY A 513 -14.03 -20.27 -18.39
C GLY A 513 -14.99 -19.75 -17.31
N VAL A 514 -14.87 -18.47 -16.93
CA VAL A 514 -15.79 -17.83 -15.98
C VAL A 514 -17.08 -17.44 -16.70
N ASP A 515 -18.22 -17.60 -16.02
CA ASP A 515 -19.51 -17.11 -16.54
C ASP A 515 -19.49 -15.58 -16.64
N LEU A 516 -19.52 -15.08 -17.87
CA LEU A 516 -19.49 -13.64 -18.17
C LEU A 516 -20.75 -12.92 -17.67
N ARG A 517 -21.85 -13.65 -17.45
CA ARG A 517 -23.11 -13.12 -16.91
C ARG A 517 -22.95 -12.44 -15.55
N LEU A 518 -21.99 -12.92 -14.75
CA LEU A 518 -21.59 -12.26 -13.49
C LEU A 518 -21.21 -10.78 -13.69
N LEU A 519 -20.69 -10.43 -14.87
CA LEU A 519 -20.34 -9.07 -15.24
C LEU A 519 -21.36 -8.40 -16.19
N THR A 520 -22.17 -9.15 -16.93
CA THR A 520 -23.03 -8.55 -17.98
C THR A 520 -24.52 -8.52 -17.65
N ASP A 521 -25.03 -9.33 -16.71
CA ASP A 521 -26.48 -9.46 -16.51
C ASP A 521 -27.17 -8.17 -16.09
N HIS A 522 -26.47 -7.31 -15.34
CA HIS A 522 -26.98 -6.01 -14.92
C HIS A 522 -27.02 -4.98 -16.06
N LEU A 523 -26.34 -5.25 -17.19
CA LEU A 523 -26.32 -4.36 -18.35
C LEU A 523 -27.52 -4.60 -19.28
N ILE A 524 -28.17 -5.76 -19.18
CA ILE A 524 -29.27 -6.18 -20.04
C ILE A 524 -30.60 -5.47 -19.66
N GLY A 525 -30.67 -4.84 -18.48
CA GLY A 525 -31.87 -4.14 -17.99
C GLY A 525 -31.87 -2.61 -18.13
N THR A 526 -30.86 -2.02 -18.77
CA THR A 526 -30.66 -0.56 -18.84
C THR A 526 -30.82 0.05 -20.24
N THR A 527 -31.29 -0.73 -21.23
CA THR A 527 -31.58 -0.24 -22.59
C THR A 527 -32.99 0.29 -22.75
#